data_AF-A0A3M1MY91-F1
#
_entry.id   AF-A0A3M1MY91-F1
#
_cell.length_a   1.000
_cell.length_b   1.000
_cell.length_c   1.000
_cell.angle_alpha   90.00
_cell.angle_beta   90.00
_cell.angle_gamma   90.00
#
_symmetry.space_group_name_H-M   'P 1'
#
loop_
_entity.id
_entity.type
_entity.pdbx_description
1 polymer ?
#
loop_
_entity_poly.entity_id
_entity_poly.type
_entity_poly.pdbx_seq_one_letter_code
_entity_poly.pdbx_strand_id
1 'polypeptide(L)' 'MGKSVKNPKRFIISCRVNDEEMQLLQERAKQAGTNISNLLRASLEIDHLDHRQAV' A
#
# COMPACT_ATOMS: atom_id res chain seq x y z
N MET A 1 -12.99 9.19 -21.64
CA MET A 1 -11.57 9.62 -21.54
C MET A 1 -10.89 8.86 -20.42
N GLY A 2 -10.42 7.64 -20.70
CA GLY A 2 -9.70 6.82 -19.71
C GLY A 2 -8.23 7.20 -19.71
N LYS A 3 -7.74 7.79 -18.63
CA LYS A 3 -6.29 8.01 -18.46
C LYS A 3 -5.67 6.64 -18.20
N SER A 4 -4.85 6.14 -19.12
CA SER A 4 -4.02 4.96 -18.87
C SER A 4 -3.07 5.29 -17.72
N VAL A 5 -3.36 4.74 -16.55
CA VAL A 5 -2.50 4.89 -15.37
C VAL A 5 -1.24 4.09 -15.65
N LYS A 6 -0.08 4.75 -15.73
CA LYS A 6 1.20 4.16 -16.13
C LYS A 6 1.61 2.93 -15.30
N ASN A 7 1.07 2.79 -14.09
CA ASN A 7 1.31 1.65 -13.21
C ASN A 7 0.03 1.35 -12.43
N PRO A 8 -0.95 0.62 -13.00
CA PRO A 8 -2.11 0.21 -12.23
C PRO A 8 -1.60 -0.69 -11.10
N LYS A 9 -1.93 -0.36 -9.84
CA LYS A 9 -1.57 -1.17 -8.67
C LYS A 9 -2.07 -2.61 -8.93
N ARG A 10 -1.14 -3.50 -9.32
CA ARG A 10 -1.42 -4.86 -9.80
C ARG A 10 -2.17 -5.72 -8.77
N PHE A 11 -2.03 -5.37 -7.50
CA PHE A 11 -2.64 -6.07 -6.38
C PHE A 11 -3.47 -5.09 -5.53
N ILE A 12 -4.78 -5.32 -5.51
CA ILE A 12 -5.70 -4.73 -4.53
C ILE A 12 -5.67 -5.65 -3.30
N ILE A 13 -5.31 -5.08 -2.15
CA ILE A 13 -5.28 -5.80 -0.88
C ILE A 13 -6.45 -5.28 -0.06
N SER A 14 -7.39 -6.18 0.24
CA SER A 14 -8.48 -5.91 1.16
C SER A 14 -8.15 -6.55 2.49
N CYS A 15 -8.08 -5.76 3.55
CA CYS A 15 -7.90 -6.23 4.92
C CYS A 15 -9.06 -5.75 5.78
N ARG A 16 -9.51 -6.59 6.71
CA ARG A 16 -10.50 -6.22 7.72
C ARG A 16 -9.77 -5.76 8.96
N VAL A 17 -10.04 -4.54 9.38
CA VAL A 17 -9.51 -3.94 10.60
C VAL A 17 -10.67 -3.36 11.40
N ASN A 18 -10.54 -3.31 12.71
CA ASN A 18 -11.46 -2.60 13.59
C ASN A 18 -11.09 -1.10 13.66
N ASP A 19 -11.90 -0.32 14.39
CA ASP A 19 -11.72 1.13 14.49
C ASP A 19 -10.42 1.53 15.20
N GLU A 20 -10.03 0.80 16.25
CA GLU A 20 -8.80 1.05 17.01
C GLU A 20 -7.55 0.80 16.15
N GLU A 21 -7.53 -0.33 15.44
CA GLU A 21 -6.48 -0.69 14.48
C GLU A 21 -6.38 0.35 13.36
N MET A 22 -7.52 0.86 12.87
CA MET A 22 -7.55 1.88 11.84
C MET A 22 -6.99 3.22 12.33
N GLN A 23 -7.24 3.61 13.58
CA GLN A 23 -6.63 4.80 14.18
C GLN A 23 -5.11 4.65 14.30
N LEU A 24 -4.65 3.50 14.80
CA LEU A 24 -3.23 3.21 14.91
C LEU A 24 -2.52 3.23 13.55
N LEU A 25 -3.14 2.65 12.52
CA LEU A 25 -2.61 2.69 11.15
C LEU A 25 -2.49 4.11 10.60
N GLN A 26 -3.47 4.97 10.89
CA GLN A 26 -3.42 6.38 10.49
C GLN A 26 -2.27 7.13 11.17
N GLU A 27 -2.06 6.94 12.47
CA GLU A 27 -0.97 7.58 13.20
C GLU A 27 0.39 7.13 12.66
N ARG A 28 0.57 5.83 12.45
CA ARG A 28 1.81 5.29 11.88
C ARG A 28 2.06 5.80 10.47
N ALA A 29 1.03 5.87 9.63
CA ALA A 29 1.16 6.40 8.28
C ALA A 29 1.58 7.88 8.30
N LYS A 30 1.00 8.69 9.20
CA LYS A 30 1.39 10.10 9.40
C LYS A 30 2.86 10.22 9.86
N GLN A 31 3.27 9.43 10.85
CA GLN A 31 4.65 9.43 11.36
C GLN A 31 5.66 9.04 10.28
N ALA A 32 5.31 8.07 9.43
CA ALA A 32 6.14 7.63 8.31
C ALA A 32 6.07 8.55 7.08
N GLY A 33 5.27 9.62 7.10
CA GLY A 33 5.11 10.55 5.97
C GLY A 33 4.51 9.90 4.72
N THR A 34 3.75 8.82 4.87
CA THR A 34 3.18 8.04 3.76
C THR A 34 1.70 7.76 3.98
N ASN A 35 1.03 7.11 3.02
CA ASN A 35 -0.35 6.65 3.20
C ASN A 35 -0.39 5.21 3.71
N ILE A 36 -1.53 4.81 4.28
CA ILE A 36 -1.74 3.46 4.84
C ILE A 36 -1.46 2.37 3.79
N SER A 37 -1.89 2.57 2.55
CA SER A 37 -1.69 1.57 1.50
C SER A 37 -0.22 1.36 1.13
N ASN A 38 0.62 2.38 1.25
CA ASN A 38 2.06 2.28 1.03
C ASN A 38 2.75 1.70 2.27
N LEU A 39 2.34 2.13 3.46
CA LEU A 39 2.80 1.56 4.73
C LEU A 39 2.58 0.04 4.77
N LEU A 40 1.38 -0.42 4.43
CA LEU A 40 1.05 -1.85 4.38
C LEU A 40 1.82 -2.60 3.29
N ARG A 41 2.04 -1.98 2.12
CA ARG A 41 2.83 -2.61 1.05
C ARG A 41 4.29 -2.79 1.45
N ALA A 42 4.87 -1.82 2.15
CA ALA A 42 6.22 -1.92 2.69
C ALA A 42 6.33 -3.04 3.73
N SER A 43 5.35 -3.16 4.64
CA SER A 43 5.32 -4.23 5.64
C SER A 43 5.12 -5.63 5.05
N LEU A 44 4.48 -5.74 3.89
CA LEU A 44 4.25 -7.01 3.19
C LEU A 44 5.36 -7.34 2.17
N GLU A 45 6.43 -6.53 2.13
CA GLU A 45 7.55 -6.66 1.17
C GLU A 45 7.09 -6.67 -0.30
N ILE A 46 5.90 -6.13 -0.60
CA ILE A 46 5.31 -6.16 -1.94
C ILE A 46 6.10 -5.24 -2.90
N ASP A 47 6.73 -4.20 -2.37
CA ASP A 47 7.61 -3.34 -3.16
C ASP A 47 8.83 -4.11 -3.74
N HIS A 48 9.28 -5.19 -3.08
CA HIS A 48 10.38 -6.03 -3.59
C HIS A 48 9.93 -7.03 -4.67
N LEU A 49 8.64 -7.37 -4.72
CA LEU A 49 8.08 -8.26 -5.75
C LEU A 49 7.98 -7.57 -7.12
N ASP A 50 7.80 -6.25 -7.14
CA ASP A 50 7.73 -5.48 -8.40
C ASP A 50 9.10 -5.44 -9.11
N HIS A 51 10.22 -5.50 -8.36
CA HIS A 51 11.58 -5.55 -8.92
C HIS A 51 11.96 -6.90 -9.54
N ARG A 52 11.24 -7.99 -9.27
CA ARG A 52 11.56 -9.33 -9.83
C ARG A 52 10.91 -9.61 -11.20
N GLN A 53 10.13 -8.68 -11.76
CA GLN A 53 9.50 -8.85 -13.07
C GLN A 53 10.09 -7.96 -14.19
N ALA A 54 11.28 -7.41 -13.98
CA ALA A 54 12.08 -6.77 -15.02
C ALA A 54 13.28 -7.64 -15.42
N VAL A 55 13.03 -8.87 -15.88
CA VAL A 55 13.98 -9.71 -16.64
C VAL A 55 13.20 -10.43 -17.73
#